data_AF-A0A1Q5HW50-F1
#
_entry.id   AF-A0A1Q5HW50-F1
#
_cell.length_a   1.000
_cell.length_b   1.000
_cell.length_c   1.000
_cell.angle_alpha   90.00
_cell.angle_beta   90.00
_cell.angle_gamma   90.00
#
_symmetry.space_group_name_H-M   'P 1'
#
loop_
_entity.id
_entity.type
_entity.pdbx_description
1 polymer ?
#
loop_
_entity_poly.entity_id
_entity_poly.type
_entity_poly.pdbx_seq_one_letter_code
_entity_poly.pdbx_strand_id
1 'polypeptide(L)'
;MIEGEGRVVGGGHGQCAEALLLSDRLRRLDPSGTSISTLDQVRRAMDGAQMYTVQIGPDRRGHFEHNEYKPPCRSCEIALGMAGIHAHTG
;
A
#
# COMPACT_ATOMS: atom_id res chain seq x y z
N MET A 1 6.94 2.64 -16.43
CA MET A 1 5.64 2.64 -17.13
C MET A 1 5.45 1.22 -17.66
N ILE A 2 4.46 0.50 -17.15
CA ILE A 2 4.10 -0.81 -17.68
C ILE A 2 2.91 -0.61 -18.60
N GLU A 3 3.05 -1.09 -19.83
CA GLU A 3 2.01 -1.08 -20.85
C GLU A 3 1.44 -2.49 -20.99
N GLY A 4 0.10 -2.61 -21.04
CA GLY A 4 -0.59 -3.87 -21.30
C GLY A 4 -1.88 -3.58 -22.07
N GLU A 5 -2.14 -4.31 -23.15
CA GLU A 5 -3.32 -4.12 -24.02
C GLU A 5 -3.53 -2.66 -24.50
N GLY A 6 -2.44 -1.96 -24.82
CA GLY A 6 -2.52 -0.57 -25.33
C GLY A 6 -2.94 0.48 -24.29
N ARG A 7 -2.99 0.13 -23.00
CA ARG A 7 -3.24 1.05 -21.88
C ARG A 7 -2.06 1.12 -20.92
N VAL A 8 -1.86 2.30 -20.33
CA VAL A 8 -0.96 2.47 -19.19
C VAL A 8 -1.61 1.83 -17.98
N VAL A 9 -1.20 0.61 -17.64
CA VAL A 9 -1.75 -0.15 -16.51
C VAL A 9 -1.17 0.29 -15.15
N GLY A 10 -0.12 1.13 -15.17
CA GLY A 10 0.46 1.74 -13.98
C GLY A 10 1.95 2.06 -14.13
N GLY A 11 2.53 2.65 -13.08
CA GLY A 11 3.98 2.93 -13.01
C GLY A 11 4.85 1.68 -12.88
N GLY A 12 4.29 0.60 -12.32
CA GLY A 12 4.97 -0.61 -11.87
C GLY A 12 4.59 -0.93 -10.42
N HIS A 13 4.55 -2.21 -10.04
CA HIS A 13 4.37 -2.62 -8.65
C HIS A 13 5.57 -2.13 -7.81
N GLY A 14 5.33 -1.70 -6.57
CA GLY A 14 6.40 -1.48 -5.59
C GLY A 14 7.00 -0.07 -5.55
N GLN A 15 6.44 0.91 -6.28
CA GLN A 15 6.84 2.32 -6.14
C GLN A 15 6.03 3.10 -5.09
N CYS A 16 4.98 2.50 -4.56
CA CYS A 16 4.06 3.13 -3.62
C CYS A 16 4.52 2.90 -2.17
N ALA A 17 4.30 3.88 -1.30
CA ALA A 17 4.72 3.79 0.10
C ALA A 17 4.00 2.66 0.85
N GLU A 18 2.76 2.37 0.46
CA GLU A 18 1.88 1.36 1.06
C GLU A 18 2.52 -0.03 1.11
N ALA A 19 3.20 -0.44 0.03
CA ALA A 19 3.87 -1.73 -0.03
C ALA A 19 5.03 -1.83 0.97
N LEU A 20 5.81 -0.75 1.09
CA LEU A 20 6.92 -0.68 2.06
C LEU A 20 6.40 -0.63 3.50
N LEU A 21 5.39 0.19 3.77
CA LEU A 21 4.77 0.31 5.10
C LEU A 21 4.15 -1.01 5.57
N LEU A 22 3.49 -1.74 4.68
CA LEU A 22 2.99 -3.09 4.94
C LEU A 22 4.13 -4.06 5.28
N SER A 23 5.15 -4.11 4.42
CA SER A 23 6.29 -5.01 4.59
C SER A 23 7.04 -4.74 5.91
N ASP A 24 7.30 -3.48 6.20
CA ASP A 24 7.96 -3.04 7.42
C ASP A 24 7.16 -3.39 8.68
N ARG A 25 5.83 -3.20 8.64
CA ARG A 25 4.98 -3.54 9.77
C ARG A 25 4.96 -5.05 10.00
N LEU A 26 4.83 -5.85 8.95
CA LEU A 26 4.87 -7.31 9.05
C LEU A 26 6.23 -7.81 9.54
N ARG A 27 7.34 -7.24 9.06
CA ARG A 27 8.68 -7.57 9.56
C ARG A 27 8.85 -7.19 11.03
N ARG A 28 8.25 -6.10 11.51
CA ARG A 28 8.30 -5.75 12.94
C ARG A 28 7.49 -6.73 13.80
N LEU A 29 6.37 -7.24 13.29
CA LEU A 29 5.52 -8.20 13.99
C LEU A 29 6.11 -9.62 13.95
N ASP A 30 6.78 -9.97 12.86
CA ASP A 30 7.43 -11.27 12.63
C ASP A 30 8.85 -11.06 12.05
N PRO A 31 9.84 -10.74 12.90
CA PRO A 31 11.21 -10.47 12.45
C PRO A 31 11.87 -11.63 11.70
N SER A 32 11.54 -12.87 12.04
CA SER A 32 12.04 -14.07 11.36
C SER A 32 11.29 -14.39 10.06
N GLY A 33 10.06 -13.87 9.89
CA GLY A 33 9.20 -14.19 8.75
C GLY A 33 8.66 -15.61 8.75
N THR A 34 8.61 -16.26 9.92
CA THR A 34 8.25 -17.67 10.06
C THR A 34 6.92 -17.87 10.80
N SER A 35 6.42 -16.86 11.50
CA SER A 35 5.21 -16.98 12.34
C SER A 35 3.95 -16.50 11.62
N ILE A 36 4.09 -15.59 10.65
CA ILE A 36 3.00 -15.11 9.79
C ILE A 36 3.19 -15.69 8.39
N SER A 37 2.56 -16.83 8.11
CA SER A 37 2.70 -17.56 6.84
C SER A 37 1.39 -17.68 6.05
N THR A 38 0.28 -17.18 6.59
CA THR A 38 -1.06 -17.25 5.97
C THR A 38 -1.76 -15.89 5.98
N LEU A 39 -2.68 -15.67 5.04
CA LEU A 39 -3.45 -14.42 4.97
C LEU A 39 -4.29 -14.18 6.24
N ASP A 40 -4.83 -15.21 6.86
CA ASP A 40 -5.60 -15.05 8.10
C ASP A 40 -4.73 -14.63 9.29
N GLN A 41 -3.48 -15.09 9.34
CA GLN A 41 -2.52 -14.59 10.33
C GLN A 41 -2.15 -13.14 10.06
N VAL A 42 -1.97 -12.75 8.79
CA VAL A 42 -1.76 -11.34 8.41
C VAL A 42 -2.92 -10.48 8.91
N ARG A 43 -4.17 -10.86 8.60
CA ARG A 43 -5.37 -10.13 9.02
C ARG A 43 -5.46 -9.98 10.54
N ARG A 44 -5.22 -11.05 11.29
CA ARG A 44 -5.21 -10.99 12.76
C ARG A 44 -4.09 -10.10 13.30
N ALA A 45 -2.90 -10.19 12.72
CA ALA A 45 -1.74 -9.39 13.15
C ALA A 45 -1.90 -7.90 12.82
N MET A 46 -2.69 -7.59 11.78
CA MET A 46 -2.97 -6.24 11.30
C MET A 46 -4.34 -5.71 11.74
N ASP A 47 -5.04 -6.40 12.64
CA ASP A 47 -6.36 -5.99 13.11
C ASP A 47 -6.30 -4.60 13.75
N GLY A 48 -7.26 -3.74 13.39
CA GLY A 48 -7.30 -2.34 13.78
C GLY A 48 -6.23 -1.43 13.14
N ALA A 49 -5.35 -1.95 12.27
CA ALA A 49 -4.38 -1.12 11.56
C ALA A 49 -5.09 -0.23 10.52
N GLN A 50 -4.59 0.99 10.38
CA GLN A 50 -5.05 1.96 9.40
C GLN A 50 -3.86 2.51 8.63
N MET A 51 -4.10 2.93 7.39
CA MET A 51 -3.09 3.54 6.54
C MET A 51 -3.59 4.85 5.95
N TYR A 52 -2.77 5.89 6.06
CA TYR A 52 -3.00 7.20 5.48
C TYR A 52 -1.71 7.64 4.78
N THR A 53 -1.80 7.94 3.49
CA THR A 53 -0.65 8.36 2.67
C THR A 53 -0.93 9.70 2.03
N VAL A 54 0.10 10.54 1.96
CA VAL A 54 0.05 11.87 1.34
C VAL A 54 1.13 12.01 0.29
N GLN A 55 0.90 12.91 -0.66
CA GLN A 55 1.86 13.24 -1.70
C GLN A 55 3.05 14.07 -1.14
N ILE A 56 4.27 13.60 -1.37
CA ILE A 56 5.50 14.31 -0.97
C ILE A 56 6.10 15.01 -2.20
N GLY A 57 6.21 16.34 -2.14
CA GLY A 57 6.54 17.16 -3.30
C GLY A 57 5.45 17.14 -4.38
N PRO A 58 5.61 17.92 -5.46
CA PRO A 58 4.61 17.99 -6.52
C PRO A 58 4.49 16.65 -7.26
N ASP A 59 3.26 16.19 -7.50
CA ASP A 59 3.03 15.05 -8.36
C ASP A 59 3.44 15.37 -9.81
N ARG A 60 4.12 14.44 -10.48
CA ARG A 60 4.63 14.65 -11.85
C ARG A 60 3.54 14.88 -12.88
N ARG A 61 2.32 14.42 -12.61
CA ARG A 61 1.16 14.60 -13.49
C ARG A 61 0.33 15.81 -13.08
N GLY A 62 0.66 16.45 -11.95
CA GLY A 62 -0.12 17.55 -11.38
C GLY A 62 -1.47 17.11 -10.81
N HIS A 63 -1.63 15.84 -10.43
CA HIS A 63 -2.89 15.34 -9.88
C HIS A 63 -3.04 15.66 -8.39
N PHE A 64 -1.93 15.84 -7.68
CA PHE A 64 -1.90 16.05 -6.24
C PHE A 64 -0.83 17.07 -5.86
N GLU A 65 -1.17 17.94 -4.91
CA GLU A 65 -0.26 18.87 -4.27
C GLU A 65 0.52 18.21 -3.13
N HIS A 66 1.59 18.86 -2.67
CA HIS A 66 2.30 18.39 -1.49
C HIS A 66 1.39 18.38 -0.25
N ASN A 67 1.45 17.29 0.53
CA ASN A 67 0.61 16.97 1.69
C ASN A 67 -0.86 16.70 1.37
N GLU A 68 -1.25 16.67 0.10
CA GLU A 68 -2.58 16.22 -0.29
C GLU A 68 -2.72 14.71 -0.07
N TYR A 69 -3.88 14.29 0.42
CA TYR A 69 -4.21 12.87 0.54
C TYR A 69 -4.11 12.19 -0.82
N LYS A 70 -3.43 11.04 -0.84
CA LYS A 70 -3.28 10.24 -2.04
C LYS A 70 -3.94 8.89 -1.82
N PRO A 71 -5.00 8.55 -2.57
CA PRO A 71 -5.61 7.24 -2.45
C PRO A 71 -4.62 6.15 -2.88
N PRO A 72 -4.69 4.95 -2.27
CA PRO A 72 -3.88 3.82 -2.70
C PRO A 72 -4.13 3.53 -4.19
N CYS A 73 -3.06 3.22 -4.93
CA CYS A 73 -3.26 2.76 -6.31
C CYS A 73 -3.93 1.38 -6.32
N ARG A 74 -4.48 0.97 -7.47
CA ARG A 74 -5.22 -0.29 -7.64
C ARG A 74 -4.54 -1.53 -7.04
N SER A 75 -3.23 -1.68 -7.20
CA SER A 75 -2.51 -2.83 -6.63
C SER A 75 -2.35 -2.74 -5.11
N CYS A 76 -2.18 -1.52 -4.57
CA CYS A 76 -2.09 -1.29 -3.13
C CYS A 76 -3.45 -1.47 -2.46
N GLU A 77 -4.55 -1.07 -3.09
CA GLU A 77 -5.92 -1.37 -2.61
C GLU A 77 -6.12 -2.87 -2.39
N ILE A 78 -5.71 -3.69 -3.36
CA ILE A 78 -5.80 -5.16 -3.25
C ILE A 78 -4.94 -5.67 -2.09
N ALA A 79 -3.69 -5.20 -1.98
CA ALA A 79 -2.77 -5.64 -0.93
C ALA A 79 -3.28 -5.25 0.48
N LEU A 80 -3.79 -4.03 0.64
CA LEU A 80 -4.39 -3.56 1.89
C LEU A 80 -5.64 -4.37 2.24
N GLY A 81 -6.50 -4.65 1.25
CA GLY A 81 -7.67 -5.51 1.44
C GLY A 81 -7.31 -6.94 1.85
N MET A 82 -6.25 -7.52 1.28
CA MET A 82 -5.73 -8.82 1.71
C MET A 82 -5.27 -8.81 3.17
N ALA A 83 -4.62 -7.72 3.59
CA ALA A 83 -4.16 -7.52 4.96
C ALA A 83 -5.29 -7.12 5.95
N GLY A 84 -6.51 -6.86 5.47
CA GLY A 84 -7.62 -6.40 6.30
C GLY A 84 -7.50 -4.93 6.73
N ILE A 85 -6.73 -4.12 6.00
CA ILE A 85 -6.49 -2.71 6.32
C ILE A 85 -7.41 -1.83 5.49
N HIS A 86 -8.05 -0.86 6.15
CA HIS A 86 -8.78 0.20 5.48
C HIS A 86 -7.86 1.41 5.27
N ALA A 87 -7.87 1.97 4.05
CA ALA A 87 -7.26 3.27 3.81
C ALA A 87 -8.11 4.32 4.52
N HIS A 88 -7.54 5.05 5.46
CA HIS A 88 -8.23 6.13 6.15
C HIS A 88 -8.38 7.28 5.16
N THR A 89 -9.61 7.75 4.97
CA THR A 89 -9.90 9.04 4.33
C THR A 89 -10.21 9.95 5.51
N GLY A 90 -9.33 10.93 5.77
CA GLY A 90 -9.48 11.85 6.89
C GLY A 90 -10.77 12.66 6.83
#